data_AF-A0A7C1BCU4-F1
#
_entry.id   AF-A0A7C1BCU4-F1
#
_cell.length_a   1.000
_cell.length_b   1.000
_cell.length_c   1.000
_cell.angle_alpha   90.00
_cell.angle_beta   90.00
_cell.angle_gamma   90.00
#
_symmetry.space_group_name_H-M   'P 1'
#
loop_
_entity.id
_entity.type
_entity.pdbx_description
1 polymer ?
#
loop_
_entity_poly.entity_id
_entity_poly.type
_entity_poly.pdbx_seq_one_letter_code
_entity_poly.pdbx_strand_id
1 'polypeptide(L)'
;MNFLLKVVLGIAMAVGGSLGIFLIWATLNDYTPPPIVDLKIEGEGVEGYPDELSLITWNIGYAGLGAEMDFFYDGGKTVIPPKEKVEEYLS
;
A
#
# COMPACT_ATOMS: atom_id res chain seq x y z
N MET A 1 -22.53 9.29 59.11
CA MET A 1 -21.93 8.83 57.84
C MET A 1 -20.67 8.04 58.16
N ASN A 2 -20.64 6.74 57.88
CA ASN A 2 -19.48 5.89 58.18
C ASN A 2 -18.26 6.37 57.38
N PHE A 3 -17.06 6.26 57.95
CA PHE A 3 -15.82 6.72 57.31
C PHE A 3 -15.67 6.17 55.89
N LEU A 4 -15.96 4.88 55.71
CA LEU A 4 -15.97 4.19 54.42
C LEU A 4 -16.88 4.88 53.37
N LEU A 5 -18.06 5.34 53.78
CA LEU A 5 -19.02 5.99 52.87
C LEU A 5 -18.52 7.37 52.41
N LYS A 6 -17.83 8.12 53.28
CA LYS A 6 -17.19 9.39 52.90
C LYS A 6 -16.06 9.19 51.89
N VAL A 7 -15.27 8.13 52.04
CA VAL A 7 -14.18 7.78 51.11
C VAL A 7 -14.75 7.41 49.74
N VAL A 8 -15.77 6.56 49.70
CA VAL A 8 -16.43 6.17 48.44
C VAL A 8 -17.05 7.39 47.73
N LEU A 9 -17.73 8.27 48.46
CA LEU A 9 -18.28 9.51 47.91
C LEU A 9 -17.19 10.46 47.39
N GLY A 10 -16.06 10.57 48.11
CA GLY A 10 -14.91 11.37 47.68
C GLY A 10 -14.30 10.86 46.37
N ILE A 11 -14.12 9.55 46.25
CA ILE A 11 -13.60 8.91 45.02
C ILE A 11 -14.60 9.12 43.87
N ALA A 12 -15.89 8.90 44.11
CA ALA A 12 -16.91 9.10 43.08
C ALA A 12 -16.96 10.56 42.57
N MET A 13 -16.84 11.54 43.47
CA MET A 13 -16.76 12.95 43.09
C MET A 13 -15.47 13.28 42.34
N ALA A 14 -14.34 12.72 42.73
CA ALA A 14 -13.08 12.94 42.02
C ALA A 14 -13.14 12.37 40.59
N VAL A 15 -13.66 11.15 40.43
CA VAL A 15 -13.84 10.51 39.12
C VAL A 15 -14.84 11.30 38.28
N GLY A 16 -16.02 11.61 38.82
CA GLY A 16 -17.04 12.38 38.12
C GLY A 16 -16.54 13.79 37.72
N GLY A 17 -15.82 14.46 38.61
CA GLY A 17 -15.22 15.76 38.36
C GLY A 17 -14.16 15.70 37.26
N SER A 18 -13.27 14.71 37.30
CA SER A 18 -12.24 14.52 36.27
C SER A 18 -12.86 14.26 34.89
N LEU A 19 -13.92 13.45 34.83
CA LEU A 19 -14.65 13.19 33.59
C LEU A 19 -15.34 14.45 33.08
N GLY A 20 -15.98 15.22 33.96
CA GLY A 20 -16.61 16.48 33.60
C GLY A 20 -15.61 17.49 33.02
N ILE A 21 -14.45 17.65 33.65
CA ILE A 21 -13.38 18.53 33.16
C ILE A 21 -12.87 18.06 31.79
N PHE A 22 -12.65 16.75 31.63
CA PHE A 22 -12.22 16.16 30.38
C PHE A 22 -13.22 16.42 29.24
N LEU A 23 -14.52 16.23 29.48
CA LEU A 23 -15.56 16.45 28.47
C LEU A 23 -15.66 17.92 28.06
N ILE A 24 -15.56 18.86 29.02
CA ILE A 24 -15.53 20.30 28.73
C ILE A 24 -14.32 20.63 27.86
N TRP A 25 -13.13 20.15 28.26
CA TRP A 25 -11.91 20.40 27.50
C TRP A 25 -12.01 19.82 26.08
N ALA A 26 -12.51 18.59 25.93
CA ALA A 26 -12.69 17.95 24.64
C ALA A 26 -13.66 18.74 23.75
N THR A 27 -14.80 19.20 24.29
CA THR A 27 -15.80 19.97 23.54
C THR A 27 -15.24 21.32 23.06
N LEU A 28 -14.44 22.00 23.90
CA LEU A 28 -13.82 23.27 23.54
C LEU A 28 -12.72 23.13 22.48
N ASN A 29 -12.07 21.97 22.42
CA ASN A 29 -10.98 21.68 21.48
C ASN A 29 -11.44 20.80 20.30
N ASP A 30 -12.74 20.57 20.16
CA ASP A 30 -13.29 19.81 19.04
C ASP A 30 -13.23 20.67 17.76
N TYR A 31 -12.10 20.57 17.07
CA TYR A 31 -11.84 21.33 15.87
C TYR A 31 -12.68 20.79 14.71
N THR A 32 -13.67 21.56 14.27
CA THR A 32 -14.43 21.29 13.05
C THR A 32 -13.90 22.18 11.92
N PRO A 33 -13.10 21.65 10.99
CA PRO A 33 -12.65 22.43 9.84
C PRO A 33 -13.84 22.80 8.95
N PRO A 34 -13.76 23.91 8.20
CA PRO A 34 -14.74 24.23 7.19
C PRO A 34 -14.75 23.19 6.06
N PRO A 35 -15.87 23.02 5.32
CA PRO A 35 -15.97 22.05 4.22
C PRO A 35 -14.96 22.28 3.09
N ILE A 36 -14.47 23.52 2.96
CA ILE A 36 -13.48 23.92 1.97
C ILE A 36 -12.39 24.67 2.71
N VAL A 37 -11.15 24.22 2.54
CA VAL A 37 -9.95 24.85 3.08
C VAL A 37 -9.05 25.17 1.89
N ASP A 38 -8.76 26.45 1.71
CA ASP A 38 -7.80 26.89 0.70
C ASP A 38 -6.40 26.43 1.10
N LEU A 39 -5.81 25.54 0.30
CA LEU A 39 -4.44 25.09 0.49
C LEU A 39 -3.50 25.98 -0.31
N LYS A 40 -2.49 26.52 0.36
CA LYS A 40 -1.38 27.18 -0.31
C LYS A 40 -0.53 26.10 -0.97
N ILE A 41 -0.51 26.09 -2.31
CA ILE A 41 0.37 25.19 -3.06
C ILE A 41 1.77 25.79 -2.97
N GLU A 42 2.63 25.18 -2.15
CA GLU A 42 4.05 25.49 -2.10
C GLU A 42 4.79 24.48 -2.98
N GLY A 43 4.99 24.85 -4.24
CA GLY A 43 5.73 24.05 -5.21
C GLY A 43 5.71 24.70 -6.59
N GLU A 44 6.84 24.69 -7.27
CA GLU A 44 6.88 24.94 -8.70
C GLU A 44 6.39 23.65 -9.39
N GLY A 45 5.22 23.71 -10.01
CA GLY A 45 4.76 22.61 -10.85
C GLY A 45 5.79 22.39 -11.96
N VAL A 46 6.30 21.17 -12.09
CA VAL A 46 7.14 20.82 -13.24
C VAL A 46 6.23 20.80 -14.46
N GLU A 47 6.27 21.85 -15.28
CA GLU A 47 5.67 21.83 -16.61
C GLU A 47 6.44 20.84 -17.50
N GLY A 48 5.72 19.99 -18.24
CA GLY A 48 6.33 19.11 -19.25
C GLY A 48 6.52 17.66 -18.81
N TYR A 49 5.45 16.99 -18.39
CA TYR A 49 5.44 15.54 -18.45
C TYR A 49 5.47 15.10 -19.92
N PRO A 50 6.22 14.05 -20.28
CA PRO A 50 6.04 13.41 -21.57
C PRO A 50 4.59 12.92 -21.67
N ASP A 51 3.89 13.38 -22.69
CA ASP A 51 2.53 12.96 -23.07
C ASP A 51 2.54 11.63 -23.83
N GLU A 52 3.72 11.20 -24.27
CA GLU A 52 3.95 9.94 -24.97
C GLU A 52 4.70 8.94 -24.09
N LEU A 53 4.15 7.73 -24.00
CA LEU A 53 4.80 6.58 -23.40
C LEU A 53 5.23 5.62 -24.51
N SER A 54 6.53 5.35 -24.61
CA SER A 54 7.06 4.31 -25.50
C SER A 54 7.14 2.98 -24.73
N LEU A 55 6.38 1.98 -25.17
CA LEU A 55 6.43 0.62 -24.63
C LEU A 55 6.90 -0.35 -25.71
N ILE A 56 7.79 -1.26 -25.32
CA ILE A 56 8.15 -2.42 -26.13
C ILE A 56 7.69 -3.69 -25.41
N THR A 57 7.06 -4.59 -26.15
CA THR A 57 6.90 -5.98 -25.74
C THR A 57 7.82 -6.82 -26.60
N TRP A 58 8.69 -7.59 -25.94
CA TRP A 58 9.68 -8.42 -26.63
C TRP A 58 9.63 -9.83 -26.07
N ASN A 59 9.35 -10.80 -26.93
CA ASN A 59 9.54 -12.21 -26.64
C ASN A 59 11.02 -12.55 -26.82
N ILE A 60 11.70 -12.89 -25.72
CA ILE A 60 13.13 -13.25 -25.68
C ILE A 60 13.39 -14.75 -25.87
N GLY A 61 12.38 -15.51 -26.30
CA GLY A 61 12.42 -16.97 -26.39
C GLY A 61 11.69 -17.67 -25.24
N TYR A 62 11.68 -19.00 -25.29
CA TYR A 62 11.04 -19.86 -24.29
C TYR A 62 12.11 -20.64 -23.52
N ALA A 63 11.99 -20.70 -22.20
CA ALA A 63 12.90 -21.47 -21.36
C ALA A 63 12.82 -22.97 -21.73
N GLY A 64 13.97 -23.64 -21.84
CA GLY A 64 14.06 -25.03 -22.32
C GLY A 64 14.19 -25.18 -23.84
N LEU A 65 14.20 -24.09 -24.62
CA LEU A 65 14.57 -24.11 -26.04
C LEU A 65 16.04 -23.68 -26.21
N GLY A 66 16.88 -24.68 -26.44
CA GLY A 66 18.32 -24.51 -26.64
C GLY A 66 18.73 -24.19 -28.07
N ALA A 67 20.04 -24.01 -28.26
CA ALA A 67 20.65 -23.77 -29.57
C ALA A 67 20.46 -24.93 -30.57
N GLU A 68 20.16 -26.13 -30.06
CA GLU A 68 19.88 -27.33 -30.85
C GLU A 68 18.46 -27.39 -31.43
N MET A 69 17.59 -26.45 -31.07
CA MET A 69 16.22 -26.43 -31.58
C MET A 69 16.18 -25.92 -33.02
N ASP A 70 15.54 -26.69 -33.90
CA ASP A 70 15.19 -26.29 -35.26
C ASP A 70 13.66 -26.17 -35.38
N PHE A 71 13.15 -24.95 -35.58
CA PHE A 71 11.70 -24.74 -35.62
C PHE A 71 11.08 -25.42 -36.84
N PHE A 72 10.09 -26.29 -36.61
CA PHE A 72 9.42 -27.05 -37.67
C PHE A 72 8.86 -26.17 -38.80
N TYR A 73 8.28 -25.01 -38.46
CA TYR A 73 7.76 -24.07 -39.45
C TYR A 73 8.85 -23.38 -40.29
N ASP A 74 10.10 -23.37 -39.83
CA ASP A 74 11.26 -22.86 -40.55
C ASP A 74 12.01 -23.97 -41.32
N GLY A 75 11.38 -25.13 -41.50
CA GLY A 75 11.98 -26.29 -42.18
C GLY A 75 12.82 -27.20 -41.26
N GLY A 76 12.80 -26.94 -39.95
CA GLY A 76 13.33 -27.85 -38.94
C GLY A 76 12.49 -29.11 -38.77
N LYS A 77 12.95 -30.01 -37.91
CA LYS A 77 12.26 -31.28 -37.60
C LYS A 77 11.74 -31.34 -36.18
N THR A 78 12.15 -30.43 -35.32
CA THR A 78 11.86 -30.51 -33.89
C THR A 78 10.62 -29.69 -33.53
N VAL A 79 9.62 -30.37 -32.96
CA VAL A 79 8.40 -29.74 -32.43
C VAL A 79 8.47 -29.61 -30.91
N ILE A 80 9.07 -30.59 -30.24
CA ILE A 80 9.20 -30.66 -28.78
C ILE A 80 10.66 -31.03 -28.45
N PRO A 81 11.36 -30.28 -27.57
CA PRO A 81 12.71 -30.63 -27.13
C PRO A 81 12.74 -31.95 -26.34
N PRO A 82 13.83 -32.72 -26.41
CA PRO A 82 14.04 -33.88 -25.53
C PRO A 82 14.01 -33.49 -24.06
N LYS A 83 13.49 -34.37 -23.21
CA LYS A 83 13.33 -34.10 -21.77
C LYS A 83 14.65 -33.75 -21.10
N GLU A 84 15.72 -34.44 -21.47
CA GLU A 84 17.05 -34.26 -20.90
C GLU A 84 17.59 -32.85 -21.18
N LYS A 85 17.28 -32.29 -22.36
CA LYS A 85 17.66 -30.92 -22.72
C LYS A 85 16.84 -29.89 -21.99
N VAL A 86 15.53 -30.14 -21.82
CA VAL A 86 14.69 -29.27 -21.00
C VAL A 86 15.21 -29.23 -19.56
N GLU A 87 15.57 -30.37 -18.98
CA GLU A 87 16.15 -30.42 -17.62
C GLU A 87 17.51 -29.70 -17.55
N GLU A 88 18.40 -29.87 -18.55
CA GLU A 88 19.69 -29.16 -18.62
C GLU A 88 19.52 -27.63 -18.61
N TYR A 89 18.56 -27.07 -19.36
CA TYR A 89 18.34 -25.62 -19.40
C TYR A 89 17.52 -25.07 -18.23
N LEU A 90 16.85 -25.92 -17.45
CA LEU A 90 15.99 -25.52 -16.34
C LEU A 90 16.53 -25.88 -14.95
N SER A 91 17.67 -26.57 -14.86
CA SER A 91 18.37 -26.90 -13.62
C SER A 91 19.48 -25.90 -13.29
#